data_AF-A0A9N9I6F9-F1
#
_entry.id   AF-A0A9N9I6F9-F1
#
_cell.length_a   1.000
_cell.length_b   1.000
_cell.length_c   1.000
_cell.angle_alpha   90.00
_cell.angle_beta   90.00
_cell.angle_gamma   90.00
#
_symmetry.space_group_name_H-M   'P 1'
#
loop_
_entity.id
_entity.type
_entity.pdbx_description
1 polymer ?
#
loop_
_entity_poly.entity_id
_entity_poly.type
_entity_poly.pdbx_seq_one_letter_code
_entity_poly.pdbx_strand_id
1 'polypeptide(L)'
;DGAAFSFESFSESFLKPLKRNVIPQKDFQQLLAEFYCNIYNKEFVALLHIHNTLKDSIPVLPNIDQFDRLRIRTEIFGSTLSSRHTSSAKILARFILSDDTFDTYPGQIQFFFEHMVYLPEARTHHLAYVRWYKPAENPKIRFHCQVADDDKTCNIEL
;
A
#
# COMPACT_ATOMS: atom_id res chain seq x y z
N ASP A 1 -13.43 30.52 11.70
CA ASP A 1 -14.27 29.31 11.73
C ASP A 1 -13.54 28.24 10.95
N GLY A 2 -12.82 27.28 11.52
CA GLY A 2 -13.15 26.39 12.62
C GLY A 2 -12.97 24.96 12.10
N ALA A 3 -11.74 24.59 11.73
CA ALA A 3 -11.44 23.25 11.22
C ALA A 3 -11.65 22.23 12.36
N ALA A 4 -12.72 21.44 12.25
CA ALA A 4 -12.99 20.35 13.18
C ALA A 4 -12.04 19.19 12.85
N PHE A 5 -10.98 19.02 13.65
CA PHE A 5 -10.20 17.80 13.67
C PHE A 5 -10.90 16.81 14.61
N SER A 6 -11.69 15.88 14.06
CA SER A 6 -12.21 14.75 14.83
C SER A 6 -11.17 13.64 14.87
N PHE A 7 -10.66 13.33 16.06
CA PHE A 7 -9.91 12.10 16.32
C PHE A 7 -10.91 11.02 16.77
N GLU A 8 -11.57 10.39 15.81
CA GLU A 8 -12.29 9.13 16.08
C GLU A 8 -11.24 8.01 16.13
N SER A 9 -11.30 7.14 17.14
CA SER A 9 -10.47 5.94 17.18
C SER A 9 -10.87 5.01 16.03
N PHE A 10 -10.14 5.07 14.92
CA PHE A 10 -10.41 4.32 13.70
C PHE A 10 -10.26 2.81 13.96
N SER A 11 -11.37 2.07 13.93
CA SER A 11 -11.34 0.60 13.92
C SER A 11 -11.27 0.10 12.48
N GLU A 12 -10.15 0.38 11.81
CA GLU A 12 -9.82 -0.32 10.58
C GLU A 12 -9.66 -1.81 10.89
N SER A 13 -10.27 -2.67 10.08
CA SER A 13 -10.13 -4.11 10.27
C SER A 13 -10.03 -4.81 8.92
N PHE A 14 -8.97 -5.61 8.77
CA PHE A 14 -8.97 -6.63 7.75
C PHE A 14 -10.00 -7.70 8.12
N LEU A 15 -10.78 -8.13 7.13
CA LEU A 15 -11.78 -9.19 7.34
C LEU A 15 -11.09 -10.56 7.31
N LYS A 16 -11.82 -11.66 7.10
CA LYS A 16 -11.20 -13.00 7.15
C LYS A 16 -10.03 -13.10 6.15
N PRO A 17 -8.86 -13.64 6.58
CA PRO A 17 -7.71 -13.79 5.70
C PRO A 17 -8.06 -14.72 4.54
N LEU A 18 -7.71 -14.29 3.33
CA LEU A 18 -7.86 -15.07 2.11
C LEU A 18 -6.81 -16.19 2.06
N LYS A 19 -5.57 -15.86 2.44
CA LYS A 19 -4.43 -16.79 2.48
C LYS A 19 -3.54 -16.43 3.65
N ARG A 20 -2.95 -17.44 4.31
CA ARG A 20 -2.02 -17.27 5.43
C ARG A 20 -0.63 -17.74 5.05
N ASN A 21 0.40 -17.12 5.63
CA ASN A 21 1.81 -17.47 5.40
C ASN A 21 2.19 -17.54 3.92
N VAL A 22 1.69 -16.60 3.11
CA VAL A 22 2.05 -16.52 1.70
C VAL A 22 3.47 -16.02 1.59
N ILE A 23 4.25 -16.61 0.66
CA ILE A 23 5.56 -16.14 0.24
C ILE A 23 5.37 -15.35 -1.08
N PRO A 24 5.47 -14.01 -1.05
CA PRO A 24 5.33 -13.16 -2.23
C PRO A 24 6.49 -13.33 -3.22
N GLN A 25 6.39 -12.68 -4.38
CA GLN A 25 7.50 -12.61 -5.35
C GLN A 25 8.74 -11.95 -4.73
N LYS A 26 9.94 -12.28 -5.23
CA LYS A 26 11.23 -11.80 -4.67
C LYS A 26 11.28 -10.27 -4.53
N ASP A 27 10.77 -9.56 -5.54
CA ASP A 27 10.75 -8.09 -5.58
C ASP A 27 9.94 -7.49 -4.42
N PHE A 28 8.92 -8.20 -3.94
CA PHE A 28 8.08 -7.73 -2.83
C PHE A 28 8.84 -7.68 -1.51
N GLN A 29 9.72 -8.64 -1.23
CA GLN A 29 10.51 -8.64 0.00
C GLN A 29 11.52 -7.49 0.02
N GLN A 30 12.06 -7.13 -1.15
CA GLN A 30 12.95 -5.99 -1.29
C GLN A 30 12.18 -4.67 -1.06
N LEU A 31 10.97 -4.54 -1.60
CA LEU A 31 10.10 -3.39 -1.32
C LEU A 31 9.76 -3.25 0.16
N LEU A 32 9.47 -4.37 0.86
CA LEU A 32 9.25 -4.33 2.30
C LEU A 32 10.50 -3.91 3.08
N ALA A 33 11.68 -4.41 2.69
CA ALA A 33 12.94 -4.00 3.30
C ALA A 33 13.17 -2.50 3.15
N GLU A 34 13.02 -1.96 1.94
CA GLU A 34 13.12 -0.52 1.68
C GLU A 34 12.10 0.29 2.50
N PHE A 35 10.84 -0.16 2.52
CA PHE A 35 9.78 0.46 3.30
C PHE A 35 10.12 0.54 4.79
N TYR A 36 10.58 -0.56 5.40
CA TYR A 36 10.93 -0.57 6.82
C TYR A 36 12.22 0.18 7.13
N CYS A 37 13.20 0.20 6.20
CA CYS A 37 14.37 1.07 6.31
C CYS A 37 13.95 2.52 6.47
N ASN A 38 13.02 2.99 5.63
CA ASN A 38 12.55 4.37 5.63
C ASN A 38 11.74 4.71 6.89
N ILE A 39 10.84 3.82 7.32
CA ILE A 39 9.97 4.09 8.48
C ILE A 39 10.73 4.08 9.80
N TYR A 40 11.65 3.14 9.97
CA TYR A 40 12.34 2.94 11.24
C TYR A 40 13.72 3.59 11.30
N ASN A 41 14.23 4.09 10.17
CA ASN A 41 15.61 4.58 10.01
C ASN A 41 16.62 3.55 10.55
N LYS A 42 16.43 2.28 10.18
CA LYS A 42 17.26 1.13 10.56
C LYS A 42 17.55 0.28 9.35
N GLU A 43 18.61 -0.52 9.40
CA GLU A 43 18.96 -1.39 8.30
C GLU A 43 18.07 -2.64 8.27
N PHE A 44 17.04 -2.63 7.45
CA PHE A 44 16.22 -3.80 7.12
C PHE A 44 16.71 -4.44 5.83
N VAL A 45 16.81 -5.77 5.83
CA VAL A 45 17.36 -6.53 4.70
C VAL A 45 16.43 -7.69 4.38
N ALA A 46 16.18 -7.92 3.09
CA ALA A 46 15.47 -9.11 2.64
C ALA A 46 16.19 -10.38 3.13
N LEU A 47 15.47 -11.35 3.68
CA LEU A 47 16.07 -12.57 4.25
C LEU A 47 17.02 -13.28 3.27
N LEU A 48 16.73 -13.21 1.98
CA LEU A 48 17.56 -13.77 0.91
C LEU A 48 18.98 -13.17 0.83
N HIS A 49 19.22 -11.98 1.39
CA HIS A 49 20.51 -11.28 1.33
C HIS A 49 21.19 -11.14 2.69
N ILE A 50 20.58 -11.66 3.77
CA ILE A 50 21.04 -11.44 5.16
C ILE A 50 22.49 -11.90 5.42
N HIS A 51 22.99 -12.86 4.63
CA HIS A 51 24.35 -13.39 4.76
C HIS A 51 25.43 -12.45 4.20
N ASN A 52 25.03 -11.39 3.48
CA ASN A 52 25.94 -10.41 2.87
C ASN A 52 25.90 -9.04 3.56
N THR A 53 25.25 -8.91 4.72
CA THR A 53 24.99 -7.60 5.37
C THR A 53 25.67 -7.45 6.72
N LEU A 54 25.51 -6.29 7.34
CA LEU A 54 26.04 -5.98 8.66
C LEU A 54 25.44 -6.92 9.72
N LYS A 55 26.16 -7.12 10.83
CA LYS A 55 25.74 -8.07 11.89
C LYS A 55 24.44 -7.66 12.59
N ASP A 56 24.06 -6.39 12.51
CA ASP A 56 22.91 -5.83 13.21
C ASP A 56 21.72 -5.53 12.27
N SER A 57 21.79 -5.97 11.00
CA SER A 57 20.70 -5.81 10.04
C SER A 57 19.48 -6.64 10.46
N ILE A 58 18.28 -6.07 10.31
CA ILE A 58 17.03 -6.70 10.68
C ILE A 58 16.47 -7.47 9.48
N PRO A 59 16.31 -8.81 9.56
CA PRO A 59 15.75 -9.57 8.46
C PRO A 59 14.25 -9.29 8.30
N VAL A 60 13.83 -8.99 7.08
CA VAL A 60 12.42 -8.98 6.69
C VAL A 60 12.04 -10.38 6.26
N LEU A 61 11.11 -11.01 6.99
CA LEU A 61 10.59 -12.32 6.59
C LEU A 61 9.65 -12.18 5.37
N PRO A 62 9.56 -13.19 4.51
CA PRO A 62 8.66 -13.12 3.37
C PRO A 62 7.20 -13.37 3.75
N ASN A 63 6.93 -13.93 4.93
CA ASN A 63 5.61 -14.40 5.31
C ASN A 63 4.64 -13.24 5.54
N ILE A 64 3.53 -13.28 4.81
CA ILE A 64 2.41 -12.37 5.01
C ILE A 64 1.08 -13.12 5.12
N ASP A 65 0.17 -12.58 5.91
CA ASP A 65 -1.23 -12.97 5.89
C ASP A 65 -1.98 -12.03 4.96
N GLN A 66 -2.55 -12.57 3.88
CA GLN A 66 -3.23 -11.79 2.84
C GLN A 66 -4.73 -11.73 3.07
N PHE A 67 -5.30 -10.57 2.77
CA PHE A 67 -6.69 -10.23 2.96
C PHE A 67 -7.27 -9.61 1.69
N ASP A 68 -8.50 -10.01 1.38
CA ASP A 68 -9.23 -9.50 0.22
C ASP A 68 -10.10 -8.30 0.58
N ARG A 69 -10.31 -7.99 1.85
CA ARG A 69 -11.26 -6.97 2.28
C ARG A 69 -10.75 -6.19 3.48
N LEU A 70 -10.84 -4.88 3.34
CA LEU A 70 -10.60 -3.91 4.40
C LEU A 70 -11.95 -3.25 4.74
N ARG A 71 -12.31 -3.21 6.02
CA ARG A 71 -13.42 -2.40 6.51
C ARG A 71 -12.87 -1.09 7.09
N ILE A 72 -13.40 0.03 6.60
CA ILE A 72 -13.18 1.36 7.18
C ILE A 72 -14.56 1.88 7.59
N ARG A 73 -14.76 2.12 8.89
CA ARG A 73 -16.08 2.44 9.46
C ARG A 73 -17.13 1.40 9.07
N THR A 74 -18.17 1.81 8.34
CA THR A 74 -19.26 0.95 7.85
C THR A 74 -19.02 0.45 6.43
N GLU A 75 -18.01 0.95 5.73
CA GLU A 75 -17.72 0.63 4.33
C GLU A 75 -16.71 -0.51 4.23
N ILE A 76 -16.93 -1.39 3.24
CA ILE A 76 -16.06 -2.53 2.97
C ILE A 76 -15.44 -2.36 1.58
N PHE A 77 -14.12 -2.26 1.55
CA PHE A 77 -13.31 -2.17 0.35
C PHE A 77 -12.76 -3.55 0.02
N GLY A 78 -13.18 -4.11 -1.11
CA GLY A 78 -12.69 -5.39 -1.61
C GLY A 78 -11.52 -5.21 -2.58
N SER A 79 -10.51 -6.05 -2.47
CA SER A 79 -9.53 -6.33 -3.50
C SER A 79 -9.71 -7.79 -3.94
N THR A 80 -10.40 -7.99 -5.06
CA THR A 80 -10.54 -9.30 -5.69
C THR A 80 -9.69 -9.34 -6.95
N LEU A 81 -8.72 -10.26 -6.99
CA LEU A 81 -7.97 -10.63 -8.20
C LEU A 81 -8.92 -11.35 -9.17
N SER A 82 -9.67 -10.59 -9.95
CA SER A 82 -10.48 -11.09 -11.07
C SER A 82 -9.78 -10.71 -12.38
N SER A 83 -9.75 -11.65 -13.34
CA SER A 83 -9.19 -11.41 -14.69
C SER A 83 -9.94 -10.32 -15.48
N ARG A 84 -11.09 -9.86 -14.99
CA ARG A 84 -11.96 -8.87 -15.66
C ARG A 84 -12.02 -7.49 -14.99
N HIS A 85 -11.04 -7.13 -14.15
CA HIS A 85 -10.85 -5.77 -13.61
C HIS A 85 -12.03 -5.13 -12.85
N THR A 86 -13.04 -5.88 -12.40
CA THR A 86 -14.32 -5.25 -12.01
C THR A 86 -14.47 -4.93 -10.52
N SER A 87 -13.58 -5.37 -9.63
CA SER A 87 -13.86 -5.33 -8.18
C SER A 87 -12.67 -5.13 -7.24
N SER A 88 -11.50 -4.71 -7.76
CA SER A 88 -10.43 -4.25 -6.88
C SER A 88 -10.67 -2.81 -6.43
N ALA A 89 -10.43 -2.55 -5.15
CA ALA A 89 -10.43 -1.21 -4.59
C ALA A 89 -9.40 -0.34 -5.34
N LYS A 90 -9.87 0.84 -5.74
CA LYS A 90 -9.05 1.87 -6.36
C LYS A 90 -8.75 2.93 -5.32
N ILE A 91 -7.52 3.44 -5.34
CA ILE A 91 -7.10 4.52 -4.44
C ILE A 91 -6.59 5.68 -5.28
N LEU A 92 -6.75 6.88 -4.71
CA LEU A 92 -6.13 8.10 -5.22
C LEU A 92 -5.30 8.66 -4.08
N ALA A 93 -3.98 8.60 -4.21
CA ALA A 93 -3.06 9.15 -3.23
C ALA A 93 -2.62 10.54 -3.67
N ARG A 94 -2.73 11.52 -2.76
CA ARG A 94 -2.28 12.88 -2.99
C ARG A 94 -1.10 13.18 -2.07
N PHE A 95 0.05 13.49 -2.64
CA PHE A 95 1.28 13.82 -1.92
C PHE A 95 1.50 15.33 -1.97
N ILE A 96 2.01 15.88 -0.87
CA ILE A 96 2.43 17.28 -0.79
C ILE A 96 3.92 17.30 -1.12
N LEU A 97 4.30 18.05 -2.14
CA LEU A 97 5.68 18.23 -2.56
C LEU A 97 6.36 19.33 -1.76
N SER A 98 7.69 19.41 -1.85
CA SER A 98 8.49 20.40 -1.12
C SER A 98 8.22 21.86 -1.50
N ASP A 99 7.58 22.08 -2.65
CA ASP A 99 7.18 23.39 -3.16
C ASP A 99 5.72 23.73 -2.83
N ASP A 100 5.11 23.02 -1.85
CA ASP A 100 3.70 23.10 -1.46
C ASP A 100 2.69 22.79 -2.58
N THR A 101 3.16 22.25 -3.71
CA THR A 101 2.27 21.71 -4.73
C THR A 101 1.80 20.31 -4.37
N PHE A 102 0.82 19.81 -5.13
CA PHE A 102 0.25 18.50 -4.89
C PHE A 102 0.43 17.61 -6.10
N ASP A 103 0.90 16.40 -5.87
CA ASP A 103 0.94 15.35 -6.87
C ASP A 103 -0.08 14.27 -6.54
N THR A 104 -0.75 13.75 -7.56
CA THR A 104 -1.88 12.83 -7.38
C THR A 104 -1.70 11.57 -8.22
N TYR A 105 -1.59 10.44 -7.53
CA TYR A 105 -1.35 9.13 -8.13
C TYR A 105 -2.55 8.22 -7.91
N PRO A 106 -3.23 7.78 -8.97
CA PRO A 106 -4.20 6.71 -8.87
C PRO A 106 -3.50 5.36 -8.84
N GLY A 107 -4.07 4.42 -8.10
CA GLY A 107 -3.57 3.07 -7.99
C GLY A 107 -4.68 2.07 -7.76
N GLN A 108 -4.35 0.80 -7.96
CA GLN A 108 -5.23 -0.33 -7.71
C GLN A 108 -4.63 -1.22 -6.62
N ILE A 109 -5.39 -1.43 -5.54
CA ILE A 109 -5.00 -2.34 -4.48
C ILE A 109 -5.09 -3.77 -5.01
N GLN A 110 -3.98 -4.50 -4.95
CA GLN A 110 -3.88 -5.90 -5.35
C GLN A 110 -4.32 -6.86 -4.24
N PHE A 111 -3.95 -6.54 -2.99
CA PHE A 111 -4.40 -7.21 -1.77
C PHE A 111 -3.99 -6.37 -0.56
N PHE A 112 -4.67 -6.60 0.56
CA PHE A 112 -4.26 -6.13 1.88
C PHE A 112 -3.46 -7.23 2.58
N PHE A 113 -2.57 -6.89 3.49
CA PHE A 113 -1.79 -7.89 4.21
C PHE A 113 -1.30 -7.43 5.58
N GLU A 114 -1.20 -8.39 6.49
CA GLU A 114 -0.47 -8.23 7.74
C GLU A 114 0.96 -8.72 7.58
N HIS A 115 1.91 -7.97 8.13
CA HIS A 115 3.31 -8.35 8.17
C HIS A 115 3.93 -8.02 9.52
N MET A 116 4.65 -8.99 10.09
CA MET A 116 5.32 -8.83 11.39
C MET A 116 6.81 -8.55 11.19
N VAL A 117 7.33 -7.56 11.92
CA VAL A 117 8.77 -7.25 11.99
C VAL A 117 9.32 -7.52 13.38
N TYR A 118 10.53 -8.08 13.43
CA TYR A 118 11.23 -8.41 14.67
C TYR A 118 12.12 -7.24 15.09
N LEU A 119 11.49 -6.25 15.70
CA LEU A 119 12.15 -5.19 16.46
C LEU A 119 12.28 -5.64 17.94
N PRO A 120 13.00 -4.91 18.81
CA PRO A 120 13.03 -5.21 20.24
C PRO A 120 11.63 -5.41 20.85
N GLU A 121 10.64 -4.71 20.31
CA GLU A 121 9.23 -5.02 20.45
C GLU A 121 8.70 -5.47 19.08
N ALA A 122 8.19 -6.70 18.98
CA ALA A 122 7.60 -7.18 17.73
C ALA A 122 6.43 -6.29 17.33
N ARG A 123 6.38 -5.89 16.06
CA ARG A 123 5.32 -5.01 15.53
C ARG A 123 4.64 -5.65 14.34
N THR A 124 3.31 -5.64 14.36
CA THR A 124 2.47 -6.06 13.23
C THR A 124 2.02 -4.83 12.47
N HIS A 125 2.27 -4.82 11.17
CA HIS A 125 1.84 -3.77 10.25
C HIS A 125 0.69 -4.26 9.38
N HIS A 126 -0.29 -3.39 9.18
CA HIS A 126 -1.41 -3.58 8.26
C HIS A 126 -1.11 -2.75 7.02
N LEU A 127 -0.89 -3.39 5.88
CA LEU A 127 -0.40 -2.76 4.66
C LEU A 127 -1.28 -3.14 3.47
N ALA A 128 -1.17 -2.38 2.39
CA ALA A 128 -1.80 -2.68 1.10
C ALA A 128 -0.72 -2.73 0.01
N TYR A 129 -0.76 -3.76 -0.83
CA TYR A 129 0.09 -3.81 -2.02
C TYR A 129 -0.63 -3.11 -3.17
N VAL A 130 -0.09 -1.98 -3.62
CA VAL A 130 -0.72 -1.10 -4.60
C VAL A 130 0.06 -1.16 -5.91
N ARG A 131 -0.66 -1.38 -7.02
CA ARG A 131 -0.14 -1.12 -8.36
C ARG A 131 -0.52 0.30 -8.76
N TRP A 132 0.47 1.19 -8.79
CA TRP A 132 0.30 2.57 -9.26
C TRP A 132 0.19 2.61 -10.78
N TYR A 133 -0.68 3.49 -11.28
CA TYR A 133 -0.78 3.75 -12.72
C TYR A 133 0.19 4.85 -13.13
N LYS A 134 0.68 4.78 -14.37
CA LYS A 134 1.55 5.83 -14.92
C LYS A 134 0.71 6.95 -15.51
N PRO A 135 1.17 8.21 -15.45
CA PRO A 135 0.57 9.30 -16.19
C PRO A 135 0.51 8.96 -17.68
N ALA A 136 -0.61 9.30 -18.33
CA ALA A 136 -0.75 9.08 -19.76
C ALA A 136 -0.14 10.21 -20.57
N GLU A 137 0.79 9.89 -21.46
CA GLU A 137 1.32 10.86 -22.44
C GLU A 137 0.41 10.94 -23.67
N ASN A 138 -0.18 9.81 -24.07
CA ASN A 138 -0.96 9.72 -25.30
C ASN A 138 -2.47 9.75 -25.03
N PRO A 139 -3.22 10.70 -25.63
CA PRO A 139 -4.67 10.81 -25.47
C PRO A 139 -5.49 9.57 -25.86
N LYS A 140 -4.93 8.64 -26.64
CA LYS A 140 -5.62 7.44 -27.11
C LYS A 140 -5.60 6.27 -26.12
N ILE A 141 -4.74 6.33 -25.11
CA ILE A 141 -4.56 5.26 -24.10
C ILE A 141 -4.84 5.74 -22.67
N ARG A 142 -5.34 6.99 -22.53
CA ARG A 142 -5.67 7.60 -21.23
C ARG A 142 -7.02 7.12 -20.69
N PHE A 143 -7.07 6.92 -19.38
CA PHE A 143 -8.28 6.80 -18.59
C PHE A 143 -8.38 7.99 -17.63
N HIS A 144 -9.59 8.48 -17.40
CA HIS A 144 -9.86 9.59 -16.48
C HIS A 144 -10.31 9.06 -15.13
N CYS A 145 -9.72 9.57 -14.04
CA CYS A 145 -10.33 9.47 -12.71
C CYS A 145 -10.80 10.86 -12.29
N GLN A 146 -12.05 10.94 -11.83
CA GLN A 146 -12.66 12.16 -11.32
C GLN A 146 -13.10 11.90 -9.88
N VAL A 147 -12.81 12.85 -9.00
CA VAL A 147 -13.37 12.90 -7.64
C VAL A 147 -14.37 14.04 -7.62
N ALA A 148 -15.52 13.82 -6.96
CA ALA A 148 -16.67 14.72 -6.99
C ALA A 148 -16.30 16.22 -6.87
N ASP A 149 -16.88 17.02 -7.77
CA ASP A 149 -16.79 18.49 -7.88
C ASP A 149 -15.40 19.15 -7.96
N ASP A 150 -14.30 18.39 -8.05
CA ASP A 150 -12.95 18.95 -8.30
C ASP A 150 -12.55 18.80 -9.78
N ASP A 151 -12.03 19.89 -10.36
CA ASP A 151 -11.57 19.97 -11.76
C ASP A 151 -10.26 19.20 -12.00
N LYS A 152 -9.65 18.62 -10.95
CA LYS A 152 -8.40 17.86 -11.03
C LYS A 152 -8.63 16.43 -11.52
N THR A 153 -8.84 16.30 -12.83
CA THR A 153 -8.81 14.99 -13.51
C THR A 153 -7.38 14.47 -13.61
N CYS A 154 -7.13 13.21 -13.20
CA CYS A 154 -5.85 12.55 -13.51
C CYS A 154 -5.98 11.67 -14.76
N ASN A 155 -5.02 11.80 -15.67
CA ASN A 155 -4.93 11.02 -16.90
C ASN A 155 -3.91 9.88 -16.71
N ILE A 156 -4.34 8.63 -16.86
CA ILE A 156 -3.48 7.47 -16.59
C ILE A 156 -3.56 6.35 -17.61
N GLU A 157 -2.49 5.56 -17.71
CA GLU A 157 -2.36 4.34 -18.50
C GLU A 157 -2.28 3.12 -17.56
N LEU A 158 -2.88 1.99 -17.97
CA LEU A 158 -3.00 0.76 -17.17
C LEU A 158 -1.81 -0.21 -17.32
#